data_AF-G8Y7X3-F1
#
_entry.id   AF-G8Y7X3-F1
#
_cell.length_a   1.000
_cell.length_b   1.000
_cell.length_c   1.000
_cell.angle_alpha   90.00
_cell.angle_beta   90.00
_cell.angle_gamma   90.00
#
_symmetry.space_group_name_H-M   'P 1'
#
loop_
_entity.id
_entity.type
_entity.pdbx_description
1 polymer ?
#
loop_
_entity_poly.entity_id
_entity_poly.type
_entity_poly.pdbx_seq_one_letter_code
_entity_poly.pdbx_strand_id
1 'polypeptide(L)'
;MKSNSVRVAVEGCCHGMLNKIYDALPANVNLLIICGDFQALRNKADLQTISVPRKYRTMGDFHEYYSGRRKAPVLTIFIGGNHECSSYLKELRYGGWVAPNIYYLGEFGVVWYKGLRISGWSGIFNHSTFVNSALHYDNGREPLPYSAQSLRTVYHTKPKNYLKMLLMKDEAVDVVLSHDWPQHIEKKGDLAGLLKRKPFFATDVQRGHLGSPLNKVLFYSIKPRYWFCAHLHVYFDTIVDHAPSESEEILSGKPDEDIEKSNPNSDEDKAQKPVETEEVIDIDLDMDMDMDTDVDGNTSASGSKTAAASNNNPNSKRKQASATHFIALDKCLPKRKFLRVIDIDVSDVNKDHISYKKNVLALDRRATAINKIVEKLVGENDRALSHISFSDFIAFYRKHSAFYDELVEEVEHEVSSLDKIPNEEFVLDSKLFNPIAPDSSQKNVATKYWDNDQTKRYCSKFGVPFK
;
A
#
# COMPACT_ATOMS: atom_id res chain seq x y z
N MET A 1 31.87 -9.61 7.23
CA MET A 1 31.35 -9.19 5.90
C MET A 1 29.91 -8.76 6.10
N LYS A 2 29.48 -7.57 5.65
CA LYS A 2 28.05 -7.21 5.71
C LYS A 2 27.29 -8.23 4.86
N SER A 3 26.23 -8.84 5.41
CA SER A 3 25.33 -9.68 4.61
C SER A 3 24.86 -8.89 3.40
N ASN A 4 24.88 -9.50 2.22
CA ASN A 4 24.40 -8.87 0.99
C ASN A 4 22.88 -8.81 0.90
N SER A 5 22.19 -9.40 1.88
CA SER A 5 20.75 -9.48 1.98
C SER A 5 20.24 -8.75 3.22
N VAL A 6 19.02 -8.23 3.11
CA VAL A 6 18.25 -7.67 4.22
C VAL A 6 17.22 -8.71 4.64
N ARG A 7 17.21 -9.09 5.92
CA ARG A 7 16.23 -10.01 6.48
C ARG A 7 14.93 -9.27 6.78
N VAL A 8 13.90 -9.48 5.96
CA VAL A 8 12.61 -8.81 6.03
C VAL A 8 11.55 -9.79 6.56
N ALA A 9 10.86 -9.41 7.63
CA ALA A 9 9.62 -10.04 8.02
C ALA A 9 8.46 -9.31 7.36
N VAL A 10 7.56 -10.06 6.72
CA VAL A 10 6.35 -9.54 6.08
C VAL A 10 5.16 -10.09 6.85
N GLU A 11 4.21 -9.22 7.18
CA GLU A 11 2.99 -9.51 7.90
C GLU A 11 1.78 -9.07 7.09
N GLY A 12 0.70 -9.84 7.16
CA GLY A 12 -0.55 -9.58 6.45
C GLY A 12 -1.37 -8.44 7.04
N CYS A 13 -2.45 -8.79 7.75
CA CYS A 13 -3.33 -7.85 8.44
C CYS A 13 -3.08 -7.85 9.96
N CYS A 14 -2.64 -6.71 10.48
CA CYS A 14 -2.23 -6.57 11.88
C CYS A 14 -3.40 -6.64 12.88
N HIS A 15 -4.53 -6.00 12.57
CA HIS A 15 -5.71 -5.86 13.43
C HIS A 15 -5.41 -5.42 14.87
N GLY A 16 -4.44 -4.53 15.03
CA GLY A 16 -4.02 -4.00 16.33
C GLY A 16 -3.26 -4.99 17.22
N MET A 17 -2.82 -6.14 16.70
CA MET A 17 -2.14 -7.21 17.45
C MET A 17 -0.60 -7.07 17.46
N LEU A 18 -0.10 -5.83 17.53
CA LEU A 18 1.33 -5.53 17.39
C LEU A 18 2.21 -6.28 18.39
N ASN A 19 1.76 -6.45 19.63
CA ASN A 19 2.55 -7.16 20.63
C ASN A 19 2.80 -8.61 20.20
N LYS A 20 1.75 -9.32 19.74
CA LYS A 20 1.88 -10.70 19.26
C LYS A 20 2.76 -10.81 18.02
N ILE A 21 2.65 -9.85 17.10
CA ILE A 21 3.48 -9.82 15.90
C ILE A 21 4.95 -9.67 16.28
N TYR A 22 5.28 -8.72 17.16
CA TYR A 22 6.66 -8.52 17.62
C TYR A 22 7.19 -9.70 18.42
N ASP A 23 6.38 -10.33 19.27
CA ASP A 23 6.76 -11.53 20.03
C ASP A 23 7.06 -12.73 19.12
N ALA A 24 6.44 -12.79 17.93
CA ALA A 24 6.67 -13.83 16.93
C ALA A 24 7.89 -13.60 16.03
N LEU A 25 8.55 -12.42 16.11
CA LEU A 25 9.69 -12.11 15.25
C LEU A 25 10.97 -12.84 15.66
N PRO A 26 11.72 -13.41 14.70
CA PRO A 26 13.09 -13.83 14.97
C PRO A 26 14.01 -12.66 15.31
N ALA A 27 14.99 -12.90 16.20
CA ALA A 27 15.88 -11.87 16.74
C ALA A 27 16.75 -11.12 15.69
N ASN A 28 16.97 -11.70 14.52
CA ASN A 28 17.84 -11.15 13.47
C ASN A 28 17.09 -10.48 12.30
N VAL A 29 15.78 -10.25 12.44
CA VAL A 29 15.00 -9.47 11.47
C VAL A 29 15.52 -8.03 11.44
N ASN A 30 15.66 -7.48 10.23
CA ASN A 30 16.11 -6.10 10.03
C ASN A 30 14.96 -5.12 9.84
N LEU A 31 13.88 -5.58 9.23
CA LEU A 31 12.72 -4.80 8.86
C LEU A 31 11.47 -5.65 9.02
N LEU A 32 10.43 -5.11 9.64
CA LEU A 32 9.06 -5.62 9.56
C LEU A 32 8.28 -4.77 8.55
N ILE A 33 7.55 -5.42 7.65
CA ILE A 33 6.59 -4.82 6.74
C ILE A 33 5.20 -5.33 7.11
N ILE A 34 4.24 -4.43 7.32
CA ILE A 34 2.82 -4.75 7.57
C ILE A 34 2.00 -4.26 6.38
N CYS A 35 1.23 -5.16 5.75
CA CYS A 35 0.49 -4.91 4.52
C CYS A 35 -0.88 -4.25 4.73
N GLY A 36 -1.27 -3.93 5.96
CA GLY A 36 -2.43 -3.09 6.27
C GLY A 36 -3.17 -3.51 7.51
N ASP A 37 -4.36 -2.94 7.67
CA ASP A 37 -5.20 -3.03 8.87
C ASP A 37 -4.38 -2.89 10.16
N PHE A 38 -3.50 -1.89 10.17
CA PHE A 38 -2.56 -1.63 11.24
C PHE A 38 -3.26 -1.20 12.52
N GLN A 39 -4.35 -0.44 12.39
CA GLN A 39 -5.15 0.11 13.49
C GLN A 39 -4.34 1.04 14.41
N ALA A 40 -3.81 2.13 13.86
CA ALA A 40 -3.01 3.14 14.57
C ALA A 40 -3.82 4.01 15.57
N LEU A 41 -4.57 3.40 16.49
CA LEU A 41 -5.43 4.08 17.46
C LEU A 41 -4.61 4.64 18.63
N ARG A 42 -4.58 5.96 18.81
CA ARG A 42 -3.78 6.65 19.85
C ARG A 42 -4.51 6.73 21.18
N ASN A 43 -5.83 6.96 21.11
CA ASN A 43 -6.73 7.11 22.26
C ASN A 43 -8.17 6.71 21.90
N LYS A 44 -9.10 6.78 22.86
CA LYS A 44 -10.50 6.36 22.65
C LYS A 44 -11.28 7.20 21.65
N ALA A 45 -10.90 8.45 21.39
CA ALA A 45 -11.57 9.29 20.40
C ALA A 45 -11.35 8.75 18.97
N ASP A 46 -10.17 8.19 18.71
CA ASP A 46 -9.81 7.59 17.42
C ASP A 46 -10.71 6.37 17.07
N LEU A 47 -11.35 5.71 18.05
CA LEU A 47 -12.32 4.62 17.81
C LEU A 47 -13.59 5.09 17.05
N GLN A 48 -13.79 6.40 16.93
CA GLN A 48 -14.87 6.98 16.13
C GLN A 48 -14.51 7.05 14.65
N THR A 49 -13.22 6.93 14.31
CA THR A 49 -12.70 7.12 12.95
C THR A 49 -12.20 5.83 12.31
N ILE A 50 -12.56 4.69 12.90
CA ILE A 50 -12.24 3.34 12.39
C ILE A 50 -13.50 2.67 11.84
N SER A 51 -13.39 2.16 10.62
CA SER A 51 -14.46 1.40 9.97
C SER A 51 -14.45 -0.04 10.47
N VAL A 52 -14.96 -0.24 11.69
CA VAL A 52 -15.17 -1.56 12.30
C VAL A 52 -16.56 -1.55 12.96
N PRO A 53 -17.35 -2.64 12.88
CA PRO A 53 -18.62 -2.74 13.61
C PRO A 53 -18.45 -2.43 15.10
N ARG A 54 -19.35 -1.62 15.68
CA ARG A 54 -19.21 -1.10 17.05
C ARG A 54 -18.91 -2.17 18.11
N LYS A 55 -19.49 -3.36 17.96
CA LYS A 55 -19.30 -4.51 18.87
C LYS A 55 -17.88 -5.10 18.86
N TYR A 56 -17.12 -4.90 17.78
CA TYR A 56 -15.77 -5.46 17.61
C TYR A 56 -14.66 -4.41 17.78
N ARG A 57 -15.01 -3.15 18.06
CA ARG A 57 -14.02 -2.08 18.24
C ARG A 57 -13.22 -2.30 19.52
N THR A 58 -11.90 -2.40 19.37
CA THR A 58 -10.96 -2.47 20.48
C THR A 58 -9.82 -1.47 20.24
N MET A 59 -9.13 -1.06 21.30
CA MET A 59 -7.98 -0.14 21.19
C MET A 59 -6.76 -0.76 20.52
N GLY A 60 -6.67 -2.10 20.47
CA GLY A 60 -5.45 -2.80 20.10
C GLY A 60 -4.25 -2.42 20.99
N ASP A 61 -3.06 -2.67 20.48
CA ASP A 61 -1.80 -2.46 21.21
C ASP A 61 -1.10 -1.14 20.87
N PHE A 62 -1.45 -0.50 19.74
CA PHE A 62 -0.67 0.60 19.19
C PHE A 62 -0.51 1.81 20.14
N HIS A 63 -1.54 2.13 20.93
CA HIS A 63 -1.50 3.24 21.87
C HIS A 63 -0.36 3.16 22.90
N GLU A 64 0.16 1.95 23.18
CA GLU A 64 1.32 1.75 24.06
C GLU A 64 2.63 2.19 23.40
N TYR A 65 2.74 2.03 22.08
CA TYR A 65 3.88 2.50 21.28
C TYR A 65 3.80 4.00 21.05
N TYR A 66 2.60 4.52 20.77
CA TYR A 66 2.37 5.97 20.63
C TYR A 66 2.74 6.75 21.90
N SER A 67 2.32 6.26 23.07
CA SER A 67 2.64 6.86 24.37
C SER A 67 4.09 6.64 24.83
N GLY A 68 4.86 5.80 24.13
CA GLY A 68 6.23 5.44 24.52
C GLY A 68 6.33 4.44 25.68
N ARG A 69 5.21 3.88 26.16
CA ARG A 69 5.21 2.77 27.13
C ARG A 69 5.88 1.52 26.57
N ARG A 70 5.78 1.30 25.26
CA ARG A 70 6.52 0.30 24.50
C ARG A 70 7.34 0.94 23.39
N LYS A 71 8.36 0.23 22.92
CA LYS A 71 9.17 0.60 21.76
C LYS A 71 9.19 -0.55 20.78
N ALA A 72 9.05 -0.26 19.49
CA ALA A 72 9.15 -1.30 18.47
C ALA A 72 10.59 -1.87 18.43
N PRO A 73 10.76 -3.20 18.52
CA PRO A 73 12.07 -3.84 18.60
C PRO A 73 12.84 -3.82 17.28
N VAL A 74 12.14 -3.61 16.16
CA VAL A 74 12.67 -3.53 14.80
C VAL A 74 12.04 -2.34 14.09
N LEU A 75 12.70 -1.83 13.05
CA LEU A 75 12.06 -0.88 12.15
C LEU A 75 10.83 -1.54 11.51
N THR A 76 9.69 -0.89 11.61
CA THR A 76 8.42 -1.35 11.06
C THR A 76 7.92 -0.33 10.03
N ILE A 77 7.66 -0.78 8.81
CA ILE A 77 7.02 0.02 7.75
C ILE A 77 5.64 -0.58 7.50
N PHE A 78 4.62 0.27 7.36
CA PHE A 78 3.27 -0.20 7.05
C PHE A 78 2.54 0.71 6.07
N ILE A 79 1.56 0.15 5.37
CA ILE A 79 0.54 0.86 4.59
C ILE A 79 -0.83 0.73 5.30
N GLY A 80 -1.80 1.54 4.92
CA GLY A 80 -3.16 1.45 5.47
C GLY A 80 -4.02 0.42 4.73
N GLY A 81 -4.87 -0.30 5.45
CA GLY A 81 -5.96 -1.11 4.91
C GLY A 81 -7.33 -0.42 5.03
N ASN A 82 -8.39 -1.19 5.23
CA ASN A 82 -9.76 -0.70 5.44
C ASN A 82 -10.13 -0.52 6.93
N HIS A 83 -9.47 -1.26 7.83
CA HIS A 83 -9.65 -1.14 9.28
C HIS A 83 -8.56 -0.23 9.88
N GLU A 84 -8.67 1.07 9.62
CA GLU A 84 -7.64 2.03 10.05
C GLU A 84 -8.17 3.15 10.93
N CYS A 85 -7.26 3.74 11.71
CA CYS A 85 -7.48 5.08 12.25
C CYS A 85 -7.29 6.09 11.10
N SER A 86 -8.28 6.21 10.21
CA SER A 86 -8.14 6.99 8.97
C SER A 86 -7.89 8.47 9.25
N SER A 87 -8.41 8.99 10.37
CA SER A 87 -8.12 10.37 10.79
C SER A 87 -6.63 10.59 11.03
N TYR A 88 -5.97 9.70 11.78
CA TYR A 88 -4.54 9.82 12.06
C TYR A 88 -3.69 9.57 10.81
N LEU A 89 -4.01 8.56 10.00
CA LEU A 89 -3.27 8.31 8.75
C LEU A 89 -3.38 9.50 7.78
N LYS A 90 -4.53 10.19 7.74
CA LYS A 90 -4.71 11.41 6.93
C LYS A 90 -3.84 12.58 7.39
N GLU A 91 -3.52 12.67 8.68
CA GLU A 91 -2.56 13.65 9.22
C GLU A 91 -1.14 13.41 8.67
N LEU A 92 -0.83 12.18 8.25
CA LEU A 92 0.46 11.68 7.76
C LEU A 92 0.38 11.19 6.30
N ARG A 93 -0.44 11.84 5.46
CA ARG A 93 -0.73 11.39 4.09
C ARG A 93 0.50 11.21 3.17
N TYR A 94 1.61 11.90 3.43
CA TYR A 94 2.88 11.76 2.69
C TYR A 94 3.89 10.84 3.40
N GLY A 95 3.43 10.08 4.39
CA GLY A 95 4.23 9.22 5.24
C GLY A 95 4.81 9.93 6.46
N GLY A 96 5.17 9.14 7.47
CA GLY A 96 5.82 9.64 8.67
C GLY A 96 5.83 8.66 9.82
N TRP A 97 6.58 8.99 10.86
CA TRP A 97 6.66 8.20 12.08
C TRP A 97 5.35 8.30 12.86
N VAL A 98 4.70 7.17 13.10
CA VAL A 98 3.51 7.09 13.98
C VAL A 98 3.88 6.78 15.42
N ALA A 99 5.07 6.20 15.62
CA ALA A 99 5.73 5.98 16.89
C ALA A 99 7.24 5.80 16.60
N PRO A 100 8.13 5.82 17.62
CA PRO A 100 9.54 5.52 17.40
C PRO A 100 9.70 4.13 16.75
N ASN A 101 10.49 4.07 15.66
CA ASN A 101 10.70 2.88 14.82
C ASN A 101 9.46 2.33 14.06
N ILE A 102 8.33 3.03 14.05
CA ILE A 102 7.14 2.63 13.25
C ILE A 102 6.83 3.75 12.25
N TYR A 103 6.98 3.45 10.96
CA TYR A 103 6.81 4.39 9.86
C TYR A 103 5.60 4.03 9.00
N TYR A 104 4.64 4.94 8.89
CA TYR A 104 3.57 4.87 7.92
C TYR A 104 4.10 5.34 6.56
N LEU A 105 3.89 4.55 5.50
CA LEU A 105 4.39 4.89 4.17
C LEU A 105 3.64 6.06 3.52
N GLY A 106 2.42 6.34 3.96
CA GLY A 106 1.54 7.36 3.40
C GLY A 106 0.43 6.79 2.53
N GLU A 107 -0.41 7.66 1.99
CA GLU A 107 -1.41 7.28 0.98
C GLU A 107 -0.72 6.77 -0.29
N PHE A 108 0.43 7.37 -0.61
CA PHE A 108 1.43 6.94 -1.58
C PHE A 108 2.81 7.31 -1.03
N GLY A 109 3.77 6.39 -1.12
CA GLY A 109 5.14 6.68 -0.72
C GLY A 109 6.15 5.67 -1.22
N VAL A 110 7.39 6.13 -1.34
CA VAL A 110 8.55 5.28 -1.64
C VAL A 110 9.68 5.66 -0.70
N VAL A 111 10.28 4.66 -0.07
CA VAL A 111 11.39 4.84 0.87
C VAL A 111 12.53 3.86 0.56
N TRP A 112 13.71 4.24 1.00
CA TRP A 112 14.90 3.43 0.92
C TRP A 112 15.31 2.94 2.30
N TYR A 113 15.54 1.64 2.44
CA TYR A 113 16.08 1.06 3.67
C TYR A 113 17.11 -0.01 3.34
N LYS A 114 18.34 0.14 3.87
CA LYS A 114 19.46 -0.78 3.61
C LYS A 114 19.62 -1.13 2.12
N GLY A 115 19.49 -0.13 1.24
CA GLY A 115 19.60 -0.33 -0.21
C GLY A 115 18.39 -0.99 -0.90
N LEU A 116 17.34 -1.38 -0.17
CA LEU A 116 16.06 -1.76 -0.76
C LEU A 116 15.23 -0.51 -1.04
N ARG A 117 14.63 -0.42 -2.23
CA ARG A 117 13.63 0.59 -2.60
C ARG A 117 12.24 -0.02 -2.43
N ILE A 118 11.47 0.51 -1.49
CA ILE A 118 10.16 -0.01 -1.07
C ILE A 118 9.12 1.03 -1.45
N SER A 119 8.21 0.66 -2.35
CA SER A 119 7.08 1.47 -2.80
C SER A 119 5.78 0.91 -2.24
N GLY A 120 4.76 1.75 -2.12
CA GLY A 120 3.44 1.28 -1.74
C GLY A 120 2.43 2.40 -1.64
N TRP A 121 1.18 1.97 -1.54
CA TRP A 121 0.03 2.84 -1.44
C TRP A 121 -1.04 2.20 -0.55
N SER A 122 -1.80 3.05 0.13
CA SER A 122 -2.77 2.64 1.15
C SER A 122 -4.18 2.53 0.59
N GLY A 123 -4.99 1.68 1.22
CA GLY A 123 -6.43 1.57 0.99
C GLY A 123 -6.84 0.36 0.17
N ILE A 124 -8.14 0.30 -0.13
CA ILE A 124 -8.73 -0.72 -1.00
C ILE A 124 -9.46 -0.09 -2.18
N PHE A 125 -9.51 -0.80 -3.29
CA PHE A 125 -10.28 -0.39 -4.45
C PHE A 125 -11.78 -0.55 -4.21
N ASN A 126 -12.54 0.47 -4.58
CA ASN A 126 -13.99 0.40 -4.71
C ASN A 126 -14.42 1.12 -5.98
N HIS A 127 -15.03 0.39 -6.91
CA HIS A 127 -15.42 0.88 -8.24
C HIS A 127 -16.22 2.18 -8.19
N SER A 128 -17.32 2.20 -7.44
CA SER A 128 -18.24 3.33 -7.39
C SER A 128 -17.53 4.59 -6.89
N THR A 129 -16.78 4.49 -5.80
CA THR A 129 -16.05 5.66 -5.30
C THR A 129 -14.90 6.04 -6.21
N PHE A 130 -14.19 5.10 -6.83
CA PHE A 130 -13.04 5.43 -7.66
C PHE A 130 -13.43 6.11 -8.97
N VAL A 131 -14.47 5.61 -9.65
CA VAL A 131 -14.96 6.17 -10.92
C VAL A 131 -15.69 7.49 -10.70
N ASN A 132 -16.53 7.58 -9.67
CA ASN A 132 -17.33 8.77 -9.39
C ASN A 132 -16.59 9.83 -8.57
N SER A 133 -15.41 9.52 -8.02
CA SER A 133 -14.57 10.54 -7.39
C SER A 133 -13.95 11.42 -8.46
N ALA A 134 -14.15 12.73 -8.32
CA ALA A 134 -13.28 13.70 -8.97
C ALA A 134 -11.82 13.47 -8.52
N LEU A 135 -10.85 13.78 -9.40
CA LEU A 135 -9.42 13.70 -9.06
C LEU A 135 -9.07 14.48 -7.77
N HIS A 136 -9.88 15.49 -7.44
CA HIS A 136 -9.78 16.40 -6.30
C HIS A 136 -10.59 16.02 -5.06
N TYR A 137 -11.40 14.95 -5.07
CA TYR A 137 -12.40 14.67 -4.02
C TYR A 137 -11.83 14.58 -2.59
N ASP A 138 -10.50 14.59 -2.43
CA ASP A 138 -9.80 14.48 -1.16
C ASP A 138 -8.56 15.40 -1.06
N ASN A 139 -8.67 16.61 -1.60
CA ASN A 139 -7.72 17.72 -1.39
C ASN A 139 -7.84 18.37 -0.01
N GLY A 140 -8.80 17.94 0.80
CA GLY A 140 -8.99 18.39 2.17
C GLY A 140 -8.99 17.20 3.13
N ARG A 141 -9.22 17.49 4.40
CA ARG A 141 -9.54 16.46 5.40
C ARG A 141 -11.06 16.27 5.39
N GLU A 142 -11.53 15.04 5.19
CA GLU A 142 -12.96 14.74 5.37
C GLU A 142 -13.44 15.26 6.73
N PRO A 143 -14.57 15.99 6.81
CA PRO A 143 -14.99 16.63 8.05
C PRO A 143 -15.22 15.59 9.15
N LEU A 144 -14.75 15.89 10.36
CA LEU A 144 -15.02 15.09 11.55
C LEU A 144 -16.21 15.68 12.33
N PRO A 145 -17.05 14.84 12.96
CA PRO A 145 -17.01 13.37 12.92
C PRO A 145 -17.44 12.82 11.56
N TYR A 146 -16.88 11.67 11.18
CA TYR A 146 -17.26 10.98 9.95
C TYR A 146 -18.73 10.60 9.94
N SER A 147 -19.37 10.78 8.78
CA SER A 147 -20.66 10.17 8.51
C SER A 147 -20.47 8.67 8.29
N ALA A 148 -21.55 7.89 8.30
CA ALA A 148 -21.47 6.47 7.97
C ALA A 148 -20.90 6.22 6.56
N GLN A 149 -21.17 7.13 5.62
CA GLN A 149 -20.61 7.08 4.27
C GLN A 149 -19.12 7.42 4.28
N SER A 150 -18.72 8.55 4.87
CA SER A 150 -17.32 8.98 4.83
C SER A 150 -16.41 7.99 5.58
N LEU A 151 -16.89 7.38 6.67
CA LEU A 151 -16.18 6.32 7.39
C LEU A 151 -15.84 5.11 6.50
N ARG A 152 -16.70 4.77 5.53
CA ARG A 152 -16.46 3.69 4.56
C ARG A 152 -15.61 4.13 3.38
N THR A 153 -15.70 5.39 2.96
CA THR A 153 -15.01 5.85 1.74
C THR A 153 -13.63 6.43 1.98
N VAL A 154 -13.30 6.80 3.22
CA VAL A 154 -12.03 7.48 3.58
C VAL A 154 -10.79 6.66 3.23
N TYR A 155 -10.88 5.33 3.35
CA TYR A 155 -9.78 4.41 3.06
C TYR A 155 -9.80 3.88 1.61
N HIS A 156 -10.77 4.26 0.79
CA HIS A 156 -10.76 3.83 -0.60
C HIS A 156 -9.60 4.48 -1.35
N THR A 157 -8.92 3.70 -2.20
CA THR A 157 -7.82 4.19 -3.05
C THR A 157 -8.30 5.38 -3.88
N LYS A 158 -7.51 6.44 -3.94
CA LYS A 158 -7.89 7.67 -4.65
C LYS A 158 -7.24 7.74 -6.03
N PRO A 159 -7.96 8.25 -7.06
CA PRO A 159 -7.42 8.53 -8.38
C PRO A 159 -6.03 9.18 -8.43
N LYS A 160 -5.83 10.25 -7.65
CA LYS A 160 -4.55 10.96 -7.60
C LYS A 160 -3.40 10.07 -7.12
N ASN A 161 -3.65 9.18 -6.15
CA ASN A 161 -2.61 8.28 -5.62
C ASN A 161 -2.33 7.12 -6.58
N TYR A 162 -3.33 6.67 -7.34
CA TYR A 162 -3.11 5.76 -8.46
C TYR A 162 -2.23 6.40 -9.55
N LEU A 163 -2.48 7.66 -9.91
CA LEU A 163 -1.62 8.40 -10.85
C LEU A 163 -0.16 8.50 -10.34
N LYS A 164 0.03 8.74 -9.04
CA LYS A 164 1.37 8.74 -8.43
C LYS A 164 2.06 7.38 -8.55
N MET A 165 1.34 6.28 -8.33
CA MET A 165 1.85 4.93 -8.55
C MET A 165 2.17 4.66 -10.03
N LEU A 166 1.34 5.14 -10.96
CA LEU A 166 1.61 5.02 -12.40
C LEU A 166 2.89 5.75 -12.82
N LEU A 167 3.21 6.90 -12.23
CA LEU A 167 4.45 7.64 -12.48
C LEU A 167 5.72 6.93 -11.96
N MET A 168 5.56 5.80 -11.27
CA MET A 168 6.62 4.85 -10.93
C MET A 168 6.77 3.73 -11.99
N LYS A 169 6.03 3.78 -13.11
CA LYS A 169 6.21 2.86 -14.23
C LYS A 169 7.65 2.89 -14.72
N ASP A 170 8.17 1.72 -15.09
CA ASP A 170 9.54 1.51 -15.60
C ASP A 170 10.67 1.81 -14.60
N GLU A 171 10.32 2.24 -13.39
CA GLU A 171 11.26 2.39 -12.27
C GLU A 171 11.52 1.04 -11.64
N ALA A 172 12.79 0.68 -11.50
CA ALA A 172 13.13 -0.50 -10.75
C ALA A 172 12.91 -0.26 -9.25
N VAL A 173 12.04 -1.10 -8.69
CA VAL A 173 11.60 -1.13 -7.29
C VAL A 173 11.80 -2.55 -6.79
N ASP A 174 12.28 -2.71 -5.55
CA ASP A 174 12.51 -4.05 -4.99
C ASP A 174 11.21 -4.63 -4.42
N VAL A 175 10.45 -3.82 -3.69
CA VAL A 175 9.22 -4.24 -3.01
C VAL A 175 8.10 -3.25 -3.31
N VAL A 176 6.93 -3.75 -3.71
CA VAL A 176 5.68 -2.98 -3.77
C VAL A 176 4.70 -3.51 -2.74
N LEU A 177 4.04 -2.61 -2.02
CA LEU A 177 3.00 -2.91 -1.02
C LEU A 177 1.64 -2.42 -1.50
N SER A 178 0.64 -3.29 -1.44
CA SER A 178 -0.79 -2.94 -1.54
C SER A 178 -1.55 -3.72 -0.47
N HIS A 179 -2.72 -3.23 -0.03
CA HIS A 179 -3.52 -3.99 0.92
C HIS A 179 -4.32 -5.09 0.19
N ASP A 180 -5.08 -4.70 -0.82
CA ASP A 180 -5.82 -5.58 -1.71
C ASP A 180 -4.93 -6.21 -2.79
N TRP A 181 -5.38 -7.33 -3.35
CA TRP A 181 -4.62 -8.12 -4.33
C TRP A 181 -4.68 -7.48 -5.72
N PRO A 182 -3.70 -7.71 -6.60
CA PRO A 182 -3.89 -7.52 -8.04
C PRO A 182 -4.96 -8.48 -8.57
N GLN A 183 -5.92 -7.97 -9.33
CA GLN A 183 -6.95 -8.79 -9.99
C GLN A 183 -6.30 -9.85 -10.90
N HIS A 184 -6.83 -11.08 -10.87
CA HIS A 184 -6.35 -12.24 -11.63
C HIS A 184 -5.02 -12.86 -11.20
N ILE A 185 -4.38 -12.36 -10.13
CA ILE A 185 -3.15 -12.95 -9.63
C ILE A 185 -3.36 -14.40 -9.14
N GLU A 186 -4.57 -14.72 -8.69
CA GLU A 186 -4.96 -16.07 -8.27
C GLU A 186 -4.82 -17.10 -9.38
N LYS A 187 -4.99 -16.68 -10.65
CA LYS A 187 -4.85 -17.54 -11.84
C LYS A 187 -3.39 -17.87 -12.16
N LYS A 188 -2.43 -17.17 -11.55
CA LYS A 188 -0.99 -17.39 -11.73
C LYS A 188 -0.40 -18.33 -10.67
N GLY A 189 -1.20 -18.84 -9.74
CA GLY A 189 -0.74 -19.75 -8.68
C GLY A 189 -1.69 -20.93 -8.46
N ASP A 190 -1.72 -21.46 -7.23
CA ASP A 190 -2.58 -22.58 -6.86
C ASP A 190 -4.04 -22.13 -6.62
N LEU A 191 -4.75 -21.83 -7.70
CA LEU A 191 -6.17 -21.44 -7.66
C LEU A 191 -7.04 -22.55 -7.05
N ALA A 192 -6.76 -23.81 -7.37
CA ALA A 192 -7.54 -24.94 -6.84
C ALA A 192 -7.41 -25.02 -5.31
N GLY A 193 -6.20 -24.88 -4.77
CA GLY A 193 -5.97 -24.82 -3.33
C GLY A 193 -6.56 -23.58 -2.68
N LEU A 194 -6.54 -22.42 -3.36
CA LEU A 194 -7.21 -21.21 -2.89
C LEU A 194 -8.72 -21.43 -2.75
N LEU A 195 -9.39 -21.92 -3.79
CA LEU A 195 -10.83 -22.20 -3.78
C LEU A 195 -11.21 -23.34 -2.83
N LYS A 196 -10.31 -24.28 -2.57
CA LYS A 196 -10.52 -25.27 -1.51
C LYS A 196 -10.56 -24.63 -0.12
N ARG A 197 -9.68 -23.65 0.15
CA ARG A 197 -9.62 -22.93 1.44
C ARG A 197 -10.73 -21.89 1.58
N LYS A 198 -11.09 -21.23 0.48
CA LYS A 198 -12.06 -20.12 0.42
C LYS A 198 -13.03 -20.35 -0.77
N PRO A 199 -13.98 -21.30 -0.67
CA PRO A 199 -14.86 -21.66 -1.80
C PRO A 199 -15.72 -20.51 -2.31
N PHE A 200 -16.07 -19.55 -1.46
CA PHE A 200 -16.88 -18.39 -1.81
C PHE A 200 -16.19 -17.44 -2.80
N PHE A 201 -14.86 -17.51 -2.95
CA PHE A 201 -14.16 -16.75 -4.00
C PHE A 201 -14.45 -17.26 -5.42
N ALA A 202 -15.07 -18.44 -5.59
CA ALA A 202 -15.30 -19.01 -6.92
C ALA A 202 -16.07 -18.05 -7.85
N THR A 203 -17.12 -17.41 -7.33
CA THR A 203 -17.93 -16.44 -8.09
C THR A 203 -17.11 -15.20 -8.44
N ASP A 204 -16.37 -14.65 -7.49
CA ASP A 204 -15.56 -13.44 -7.70
C ASP A 204 -14.41 -13.70 -8.69
N VAL A 205 -13.79 -14.87 -8.64
CA VAL A 205 -12.76 -15.28 -9.61
C VAL A 205 -13.35 -15.42 -11.02
N GLN A 206 -14.54 -16.00 -11.14
CA GLN A 206 -15.21 -16.19 -12.42
C GLN A 206 -15.61 -14.83 -13.04
N ARG A 207 -16.14 -13.92 -12.23
CA ARG A 207 -16.55 -12.57 -12.64
C ARG A 207 -15.38 -11.60 -12.78
N GLY A 208 -14.22 -11.94 -12.22
CA GLY A 208 -13.07 -11.04 -12.15
C GLY A 208 -13.23 -9.95 -11.09
N HIS A 209 -14.03 -10.17 -10.05
CA HIS A 209 -14.21 -9.22 -8.95
C HIS A 209 -13.20 -9.43 -7.80
N LEU A 210 -12.43 -10.53 -7.82
CA LEU A 210 -11.41 -10.76 -6.80
C LEU A 210 -10.19 -9.87 -7.04
N GLY A 211 -9.95 -8.96 -6.10
CA GLY A 211 -8.82 -8.03 -6.12
C GLY A 211 -9.08 -6.75 -6.93
N SER A 212 -8.03 -5.93 -7.02
CA SER A 212 -8.05 -4.59 -7.59
C SER A 212 -7.56 -4.58 -9.04
N PRO A 213 -8.36 -4.06 -9.99
CA PRO A 213 -7.92 -3.85 -11.37
C PRO A 213 -6.79 -2.81 -11.44
N LEU A 214 -6.72 -1.88 -10.49
CA LEU A 214 -5.65 -0.89 -10.41
C LEU A 214 -4.32 -1.56 -10.09
N ASN A 215 -4.31 -2.45 -9.09
CA ASN A 215 -3.11 -3.21 -8.73
C ASN A 215 -2.68 -4.15 -9.86
N LYS A 216 -3.62 -4.70 -10.64
CA LYS A 216 -3.27 -5.49 -11.85
C LYS A 216 -2.45 -4.65 -12.82
N VAL A 217 -2.88 -3.43 -13.15
CA VAL A 217 -2.11 -2.55 -14.05
C VAL A 217 -0.75 -2.19 -13.44
N LEU A 218 -0.70 -1.83 -12.16
CA LEU A 218 0.53 -1.47 -11.46
C LEU A 218 1.53 -2.64 -11.37
N PHE A 219 1.04 -3.86 -11.20
CA PHE A 219 1.86 -5.07 -11.11
C PHE A 219 2.69 -5.28 -12.38
N TYR A 220 2.04 -5.16 -13.55
CA TYR A 220 2.69 -5.33 -14.86
C TYR A 220 3.40 -4.07 -15.37
N SER A 221 3.13 -2.89 -14.80
CA SER A 221 3.84 -1.65 -15.17
C SER A 221 5.13 -1.42 -14.37
N ILE A 222 5.10 -1.66 -13.06
CA ILE A 222 6.25 -1.43 -12.17
C ILE A 222 7.22 -2.62 -12.20
N LYS A 223 6.70 -3.85 -12.32
CA LYS A 223 7.50 -5.09 -12.37
C LYS A 223 8.51 -5.21 -11.21
N PRO A 224 8.04 -5.14 -9.95
CA PRO A 224 8.94 -5.19 -8.79
C PRO A 224 9.50 -6.60 -8.57
N ARG A 225 10.56 -6.75 -7.78
CA ARG A 225 11.04 -8.10 -7.41
C ARG A 225 10.05 -8.83 -6.50
N TYR A 226 9.40 -8.08 -5.62
CA TYR A 226 8.41 -8.59 -4.67
C TYR A 226 7.16 -7.71 -4.67
N TRP A 227 6.00 -8.35 -4.57
CA TRP A 227 4.72 -7.70 -4.30
C TRP A 227 4.11 -8.33 -3.05
N PHE A 228 3.91 -7.53 -2.00
CA PHE A 228 3.33 -8.00 -0.74
C PHE A 228 1.95 -7.38 -0.51
N CYS A 229 0.96 -8.22 -0.18
CA CYS A 229 -0.40 -7.77 0.15
C CYS A 229 -1.11 -8.64 1.20
N ALA A 230 -2.35 -8.29 1.54
CA ALA A 230 -3.13 -8.93 2.59
C ALA A 230 -4.63 -8.94 2.25
N HIS A 231 -5.48 -8.44 3.15
CA HIS A 231 -6.93 -8.24 3.03
C HIS A 231 -7.80 -9.51 2.97
N LEU A 232 -7.49 -10.46 2.09
CA LEU A 232 -8.34 -11.64 1.86
C LEU A 232 -8.22 -12.73 2.94
N HIS A 233 -7.42 -12.50 3.99
CA HIS A 233 -7.21 -13.42 5.12
C HIS A 233 -6.93 -14.86 4.66
N VAL A 234 -6.00 -15.00 3.71
CA VAL A 234 -5.55 -16.29 3.19
C VAL A 234 -4.13 -16.17 2.68
N TYR A 235 -3.32 -17.17 3.01
CA TYR A 235 -1.99 -17.31 2.43
C TYR A 235 -2.05 -17.71 0.96
N PHE A 236 -1.30 -16.99 0.13
CA PHE A 236 -1.09 -17.31 -1.27
C PHE A 236 0.25 -16.76 -1.74
N ASP A 237 1.02 -17.56 -2.47
CA ASP A 237 2.24 -17.11 -3.11
C ASP A 237 2.38 -17.67 -4.52
N THR A 238 3.01 -16.89 -5.39
CA THR A 238 3.37 -17.32 -6.74
C THR A 238 4.50 -16.46 -7.29
N ILE A 239 5.18 -16.96 -8.33
CA ILE A 239 6.17 -16.22 -9.10
C ILE A 239 5.56 -15.97 -10.48
N VAL A 240 5.51 -14.70 -10.88
CA VAL A 240 4.99 -14.28 -12.18
C VAL A 240 6.13 -13.75 -13.02
N ASP A 241 6.38 -14.41 -14.16
CA ASP A 241 7.35 -13.93 -15.15
C ASP A 241 6.75 -12.78 -15.98
N HIS A 242 7.52 -11.72 -16.18
CA HIS A 242 7.12 -10.54 -16.95
C HIS A 242 7.47 -10.70 -18.43
N ALA A 243 6.71 -11.53 -19.15
CA ALA A 243 6.83 -11.62 -20.59
C ALA A 243 6.49 -10.26 -21.25
N PRO A 244 7.29 -9.77 -22.23
CA PRO A 244 7.01 -8.50 -22.90
C PRO A 244 5.61 -8.45 -23.52
N SER A 245 5.18 -9.53 -24.17
CA SER A 245 3.88 -9.62 -24.84
C SER A 245 2.70 -9.51 -23.88
N GLU A 246 2.76 -10.17 -22.71
CA GLU A 246 1.69 -10.10 -21.71
C GLU A 246 1.65 -8.72 -21.04
N SER A 247 2.82 -8.14 -20.76
CA SER A 247 2.89 -6.78 -20.23
C SER A 247 2.30 -5.77 -21.21
N GLU A 248 2.65 -5.88 -22.49
CA GLU A 248 2.12 -5.03 -23.55
C GLU A 248 0.62 -5.23 -23.74
N GLU A 249 0.11 -6.47 -23.70
CA GLU A 249 -1.33 -6.76 -23.80
C GLU A 249 -2.12 -6.15 -22.64
N ILE A 250 -1.64 -6.27 -21.41
CA ILE A 250 -2.33 -5.71 -20.22
C ILE A 250 -2.27 -4.18 -20.23
N LEU A 251 -1.14 -3.60 -20.66
CA LEU A 251 -0.96 -2.15 -20.73
C LEU A 251 -1.64 -1.50 -21.95
N SER A 252 -1.81 -2.24 -23.05
CA SER A 252 -2.53 -1.82 -24.26
C SER A 252 -4.02 -2.16 -24.22
N GLY A 253 -4.43 -3.07 -23.33
CA GLY A 253 -5.81 -3.32 -22.99
C GLY A 253 -6.52 -2.04 -22.55
N LYS A 254 -7.84 -2.11 -22.41
CA LYS A 254 -8.62 -1.01 -21.83
C LYS A 254 -8.85 -1.33 -20.34
N PRO A 255 -8.00 -0.88 -19.41
CA PRO A 255 -8.30 -0.97 -17.98
C PRO A 255 -9.64 -0.35 -17.61
N ASP A 256 -10.23 0.51 -18.44
CA ASP A 256 -11.60 1.00 -18.24
C ASP A 256 -12.61 -0.12 -18.37
N GLU A 257 -12.41 -1.08 -19.28
CA GLU A 257 -13.25 -2.28 -19.37
C GLU A 257 -13.05 -3.21 -18.17
N ASP A 258 -11.83 -3.32 -17.62
CA ASP A 258 -11.59 -4.12 -16.41
C ASP A 258 -12.16 -3.45 -15.15
N ILE A 259 -12.08 -2.13 -15.08
CA ILE A 259 -12.73 -1.30 -14.05
C ILE A 259 -14.25 -1.42 -14.21
N GLU A 260 -14.81 -1.23 -15.40
CA GLU A 260 -16.25 -1.37 -15.66
C GLU A 260 -16.76 -2.78 -15.40
N LYS A 261 -16.01 -3.83 -15.75
CA LYS A 261 -16.34 -5.23 -15.41
C LYS A 261 -16.28 -5.49 -13.90
N SER A 262 -15.47 -4.74 -13.16
CA SER A 262 -15.44 -4.78 -11.70
C SER A 262 -16.58 -4.03 -11.04
N ASN A 263 -17.52 -3.46 -11.82
CA ASN A 263 -18.73 -2.85 -11.29
C ASN A 263 -19.69 -3.92 -10.75
N PRO A 264 -19.98 -3.95 -9.43
CA PRO A 264 -20.91 -4.94 -8.88
C PRO A 264 -22.35 -4.78 -9.40
N ASN A 265 -22.71 -3.62 -9.99
CA ASN A 265 -24.04 -3.34 -10.53
C ASN A 265 -24.20 -3.68 -12.03
N SER A 266 -23.19 -4.23 -12.72
CA SER A 266 -23.32 -4.57 -14.15
C SER A 266 -24.17 -5.82 -14.41
N ASP A 267 -24.49 -6.58 -13.37
CA ASP A 267 -25.19 -7.87 -13.44
C ASP A 267 -26.67 -7.77 -13.03
N GLU A 268 -27.38 -6.70 -13.40
CA GLU A 268 -28.86 -6.69 -13.35
C GLU A 268 -29.43 -7.52 -14.50
N ASP A 269 -29.48 -8.84 -14.30
CA ASP A 269 -30.36 -9.70 -15.07
C ASP A 269 -31.82 -9.35 -14.76
N LYS A 270 -32.61 -9.16 -15.81
CA LYS A 270 -34.02 -8.76 -15.77
C LYS A 270 -34.88 -9.75 -14.97
N ALA A 271 -35.15 -9.45 -13.71
CA ALA A 271 -36.35 -9.94 -13.02
C ALA A 271 -36.83 -8.93 -11.96
N GLN A 272 -37.98 -8.33 -12.22
CA GLN A 272 -38.66 -7.39 -11.32
C GLN A 272 -39.00 -8.02 -9.97
N LYS A 273 -38.62 -7.34 -8.88
CA LYS A 273 -39.51 -6.93 -7.76
C LYS A 273 -38.79 -5.93 -6.85
N PRO A 274 -39.49 -4.95 -6.27
CA PRO A 274 -38.87 -3.90 -5.48
C PRO A 274 -38.56 -4.45 -4.08
N VAL A 275 -37.28 -4.42 -3.69
CA VAL A 275 -36.85 -4.68 -2.32
C VAL A 275 -36.09 -3.46 -1.82
N GLU A 276 -36.49 -3.04 -0.62
CA GLU A 276 -36.01 -1.89 0.12
C GLU A 276 -34.51 -1.96 0.37
N THR A 277 -33.81 -0.84 0.11
CA THR A 277 -32.47 -0.48 0.64
C THR A 277 -31.55 -1.65 0.95
N GLU A 278 -30.95 -2.24 -0.09
CA GLU A 278 -29.85 -3.18 0.09
C GLU A 278 -28.59 -2.43 0.54
N GLU A 279 -28.16 -2.75 1.76
CA GLU A 279 -26.82 -2.47 2.27
C GLU A 279 -25.82 -2.98 1.24
N VAL A 280 -24.97 -2.08 0.72
CA VAL A 280 -23.78 -2.49 -0.01
C VAL A 280 -22.98 -3.32 0.97
N ILE A 281 -22.95 -4.64 0.74
CA ILE A 281 -22.23 -5.62 1.52
C ILE A 281 -20.74 -5.28 1.36
N ASP A 282 -20.21 -4.43 2.25
CA ASP A 282 -18.85 -4.60 2.73
C ASP A 282 -18.80 -6.06 3.13
N ILE A 283 -18.04 -6.89 2.40
CA ILE A 283 -17.92 -8.29 2.73
C ILE A 283 -17.33 -8.31 4.15
N ASP A 284 -18.20 -8.54 5.13
CA ASP A 284 -17.83 -8.95 6.48
C ASP A 284 -17.16 -10.33 6.32
N LEU A 285 -15.91 -10.32 5.84
CA LEU A 285 -14.99 -11.47 5.78
C LEU A 285 -14.65 -11.99 7.20
N ASP A 286 -15.28 -11.42 8.22
CA ASP A 286 -15.26 -11.84 9.62
C ASP A 286 -16.23 -13.00 9.92
N MET A 287 -17.01 -13.48 8.95
CA MET A 287 -17.72 -14.76 9.05
C MET A 287 -16.85 -15.95 8.61
N ASP A 288 -15.64 -16.08 9.16
CA ASP A 288 -14.89 -17.34 9.06
C ASP A 288 -15.56 -18.37 10.01
N MET A 289 -16.36 -19.28 9.46
CA MET A 289 -16.69 -20.54 10.13
C MET A 289 -15.41 -21.38 10.20
N ASP A 290 -14.92 -21.61 11.42
CA ASP A 290 -13.77 -22.48 11.68
C ASP A 290 -14.05 -23.91 11.17
N MET A 291 -13.45 -24.27 10.02
CA MET A 291 -13.23 -25.67 9.66
C MET A 291 -11.76 -26.00 9.91
N ASP A 292 -11.47 -26.55 11.09
CA ASP A 292 -10.24 -27.31 11.34
C ASP A 292 -10.17 -28.46 10.33
N THR A 293 -9.15 -28.44 9.47
CA THR A 293 -8.69 -29.66 8.80
C THR A 293 -7.18 -29.76 8.97
N ASP A 294 -6.77 -30.65 9.86
CA ASP A 294 -5.38 -31.07 10.03
C ASP A 294 -4.92 -31.82 8.77
N VAL A 295 -3.79 -31.39 8.18
CA VAL A 295 -2.98 -32.27 7.32
C VAL A 295 -1.50 -31.98 7.58
N ASP A 296 -0.85 -33.00 8.14
CA ASP A 296 0.59 -33.09 8.38
C ASP A 296 1.43 -33.02 7.10
N GLY A 297 2.67 -32.59 7.29
CA GLY A 297 3.60 -32.20 6.25
C GLY A 297 4.20 -33.32 5.41
N ASN A 298 4.78 -32.92 4.28
CA ASN A 298 6.07 -33.47 3.87
C ASN A 298 6.82 -32.44 3.00
N THR A 299 8.08 -32.21 3.38
CA THR A 299 9.07 -31.41 2.67
C THR A 299 9.67 -32.18 1.51
N SER A 300 9.83 -31.55 0.36
CA SER A 300 10.76 -32.00 -0.68
C SER A 300 11.53 -30.80 -1.23
N ALA A 301 12.84 -30.84 -1.03
CA ALA A 301 13.82 -29.92 -1.58
C ALA A 301 13.93 -30.04 -3.10
N SER A 302 14.16 -28.92 -3.80
CA SER A 302 14.74 -28.94 -5.13
C SER A 302 15.47 -27.64 -5.46
N GLY A 303 16.78 -27.78 -5.69
CA GLY A 303 17.43 -27.23 -6.89
C GLY A 303 17.77 -25.74 -6.92
N SER A 304 18.84 -25.35 -6.22
CA SER A 304 19.58 -24.13 -6.55
C SER A 304 20.12 -24.21 -7.98
N LYS A 305 19.78 -23.23 -8.83
CA LYS A 305 20.53 -22.90 -10.04
C LYS A 305 20.90 -21.43 -10.01
N THR A 306 22.17 -21.20 -9.70
CA THR A 306 22.91 -19.96 -9.88
C THR A 306 22.89 -19.51 -11.34
N ALA A 307 22.45 -18.28 -11.61
CA ALA A 307 22.64 -17.62 -12.89
C ALA A 307 23.75 -16.55 -12.77
N ALA A 308 24.62 -16.55 -13.77
CA ALA A 308 25.94 -15.96 -13.79
C ALA A 308 25.98 -14.43 -13.83
N ALA A 309 27.09 -13.90 -13.31
CA ALA A 309 27.49 -12.50 -13.35
C ALA A 309 27.73 -12.01 -14.80
N SER A 310 27.30 -10.79 -15.10
CA SER A 310 27.76 -10.07 -16.29
C SER A 310 27.80 -8.55 -16.07
N ASN A 311 29.04 -8.06 -16.07
CA ASN A 311 29.58 -6.78 -16.56
C ASN A 311 28.93 -5.44 -16.16
N ASN A 312 29.74 -4.70 -15.40
CA ASN A 312 29.61 -3.29 -15.03
C ASN A 312 29.75 -2.36 -16.24
N ASN A 313 28.76 -1.49 -16.43
CA ASN A 313 28.88 -0.26 -17.20
C ASN A 313 28.32 0.90 -16.35
N PRO A 314 29.03 2.03 -16.14
CA PRO A 314 28.70 2.99 -15.08
C PRO A 314 27.48 3.89 -15.36
N ASN A 315 26.75 3.67 -16.46
CA ASN A 315 25.66 4.54 -16.92
C ASN A 315 24.35 3.79 -17.25
N SER A 316 24.14 2.58 -16.72
CA SER A 316 22.91 1.82 -16.94
C SER A 316 21.77 2.35 -16.06
N LYS A 317 20.71 2.90 -16.66
CA LYS A 317 19.40 3.02 -16.01
C LYS A 317 19.04 1.66 -15.34
N ARG A 318 18.43 1.71 -14.16
CA ARG A 318 18.14 0.54 -13.31
C ARG A 318 17.19 -0.41 -14.05
N LYS A 319 17.57 -1.68 -14.25
CA LYS A 319 16.73 -2.65 -14.99
C LYS A 319 15.63 -3.21 -14.09
N GLN A 320 14.39 -3.23 -14.57
CA GLN A 320 13.25 -3.88 -13.89
C GLN A 320 13.46 -5.39 -13.74
N ALA A 321 12.71 -6.01 -12.82
CA ALA A 321 12.78 -7.45 -12.60
C ALA A 321 12.13 -8.21 -13.76
N SER A 322 12.71 -9.35 -14.12
CA SER A 322 12.12 -10.27 -15.11
C SER A 322 10.97 -11.09 -14.54
N ALA A 323 10.84 -11.16 -13.22
CA ALA A 323 9.77 -11.84 -12.51
C ALA A 323 9.47 -11.16 -11.18
N THR A 324 8.23 -11.26 -10.72
CA THR A 324 7.78 -10.79 -9.40
C THR A 324 7.38 -11.98 -8.54
N HIS A 325 7.91 -12.04 -7.32
CA HIS A 325 7.41 -12.94 -6.29
C HIS A 325 6.25 -12.25 -5.56
N PHE A 326 5.04 -12.73 -5.84
CA PHE A 326 3.83 -12.28 -5.17
C PHE A 326 3.59 -13.08 -3.89
N ILE A 327 3.31 -12.38 -2.79
CA ILE A 327 3.01 -13.01 -1.49
C ILE A 327 1.86 -12.26 -0.82
N ALA A 328 0.79 -13.00 -0.53
CA ALA A 328 -0.30 -12.56 0.31
C ALA A 328 -0.33 -13.37 1.61
N LEU A 329 -0.54 -12.68 2.73
CA LEU A 329 -0.53 -13.27 4.07
C LEU A 329 -1.87 -13.11 4.78
N ASP A 330 -2.06 -13.94 5.80
CA ASP A 330 -3.28 -13.96 6.62
C ASP A 330 -3.25 -12.89 7.74
N LYS A 331 -4.34 -12.78 8.49
CA LYS A 331 -4.38 -12.01 9.74
C LYS A 331 -3.76 -12.78 10.91
N CYS A 332 -3.30 -12.06 11.93
CA CYS A 332 -2.64 -12.60 13.13
C CYS A 332 -3.58 -13.47 14.02
N LEU A 333 -3.88 -14.69 13.56
CA LEU A 333 -4.67 -15.69 14.26
C LEU A 333 -3.90 -17.01 14.45
N PRO A 334 -4.25 -17.82 15.47
CA PRO A 334 -3.63 -19.11 15.71
C PRO A 334 -3.66 -20.02 14.47
N LYS A 335 -2.58 -20.78 14.25
CA LYS A 335 -2.40 -21.71 13.12
C LYS A 335 -2.44 -21.07 11.71
N ARG A 336 -2.58 -19.74 11.59
CA ARG A 336 -2.60 -19.04 10.29
C ARG A 336 -1.19 -18.58 9.88
N LYS A 337 -0.96 -18.49 8.57
CA LYS A 337 0.30 -17.99 8.00
C LYS A 337 0.24 -16.48 7.84
N PHE A 338 0.32 -15.76 8.96
CA PHE A 338 0.26 -14.30 9.01
C PHE A 338 1.62 -13.62 8.90
N LEU A 339 2.72 -14.35 9.11
CA LEU A 339 4.09 -13.81 9.12
C LEU A 339 5.02 -14.70 8.26
N ARG A 340 5.83 -14.07 7.40
CA ARG A 340 6.86 -14.75 6.60
C ARG A 340 8.18 -13.98 6.67
N VAL A 341 9.29 -14.68 6.88
CA VAL A 341 10.63 -14.08 6.88
C VAL A 341 11.35 -14.44 5.58
N ILE A 342 11.89 -13.43 4.91
CA ILE A 342 12.53 -13.52 3.61
C ILE A 342 13.83 -12.73 3.64
N ASP A 343 14.88 -13.28 3.04
CA ASP A 343 16.14 -12.57 2.84
C ASP A 343 16.13 -11.97 1.42
N ILE A 344 16.12 -10.64 1.33
CA ILE A 344 16.08 -9.91 0.05
C ILE A 344 17.47 -9.39 -0.28
N ASP A 345 18.06 -9.88 -1.37
CA ASP A 345 19.38 -9.43 -1.82
C ASP A 345 19.36 -7.96 -2.25
N VAL A 346 20.40 -7.22 -1.88
CA VAL A 346 20.60 -5.83 -2.29
C VAL A 346 21.43 -5.80 -3.57
N SER A 347 20.90 -5.17 -4.61
CA SER A 347 21.62 -4.96 -5.86
C SER A 347 22.90 -4.15 -5.63
N ASP A 348 24.00 -4.48 -6.31
CA ASP A 348 25.29 -3.81 -6.13
C ASP A 348 25.20 -2.29 -6.32
N VAL A 349 24.40 -1.85 -7.31
CA VAL A 349 24.13 -0.43 -7.58
C VAL A 349 23.50 0.32 -6.40
N ASN A 350 22.78 -0.38 -5.51
CA ASN A 350 22.11 0.24 -4.36
C ASN A 350 23.01 0.30 -3.12
N LYS A 351 24.19 -0.34 -3.13
CA LYS A 351 25.13 -0.33 -2.00
C LYS A 351 25.72 1.05 -1.75
N ASP A 352 25.76 1.89 -2.78
CA ASP A 352 26.24 3.26 -2.67
C ASP A 352 25.22 4.23 -2.09
N HIS A 353 23.94 3.83 -2.02
CA HIS A 353 22.87 4.64 -1.48
C HIS A 353 23.04 4.89 0.03
N ILE A 354 22.64 6.08 0.49
CA ILE A 354 22.81 6.50 1.90
C ILE A 354 22.13 5.54 2.89
N SER A 355 20.99 4.96 2.51
CA SER A 355 20.27 3.98 3.33
C SER A 355 21.06 2.70 3.58
N TYR A 356 21.88 2.25 2.62
CA TYR A 356 22.78 1.10 2.78
C TYR A 356 24.04 1.46 3.57
N LYS A 357 24.65 2.61 3.26
CA LYS A 357 25.88 3.06 3.92
C LYS A 357 25.68 3.33 5.40
N LYS A 358 24.61 4.06 5.75
CA LYS A 358 24.33 4.55 7.12
C LYS A 358 23.30 3.71 7.87
N ASN A 359 22.69 2.69 7.24
CA ASN A 359 21.59 1.89 7.83
C ASN A 359 20.41 2.74 8.30
N VAL A 360 20.00 3.71 7.46
CA VAL A 360 18.91 4.64 7.77
C VAL A 360 17.73 4.44 6.82
N LEU A 361 16.54 4.88 7.25
CA LEU A 361 15.41 5.07 6.37
C LEU A 361 15.58 6.42 5.64
N ALA A 362 15.30 6.47 4.34
CA ALA A 362 15.39 7.69 3.56
C ALA A 362 14.23 7.82 2.57
N LEU A 363 13.79 9.04 2.31
CA LEU A 363 12.81 9.36 1.29
C LEU A 363 13.37 9.10 -0.11
N ASP A 364 12.50 8.64 -1.01
CA ASP A 364 12.83 8.53 -2.43
C ASP A 364 12.63 9.88 -3.14
N ARG A 365 13.61 10.28 -3.95
CA ARG A 365 13.59 11.55 -4.68
C ARG A 365 12.49 11.59 -5.73
N ARG A 366 12.28 10.50 -6.49
CA ARG A 366 11.22 10.42 -7.50
C ARG A 366 9.85 10.48 -6.85
N ALA A 367 9.60 9.72 -5.78
CA ALA A 367 8.32 9.80 -5.08
C ALA A 367 8.07 11.19 -4.47
N THR A 368 9.12 11.88 -4.01
CA THR A 368 9.02 13.26 -3.53
C THR A 368 8.63 14.22 -4.66
N ALA A 369 9.28 14.09 -5.83
CA ALA A 369 8.93 14.83 -7.04
C ALA A 369 7.49 14.54 -7.50
N ILE A 370 7.10 13.27 -7.58
CA ILE A 370 5.74 12.83 -7.94
C ILE A 370 4.70 13.45 -6.99
N ASN A 371 4.93 13.42 -5.69
CA ASN A 371 4.05 14.07 -4.72
C ASN A 371 3.93 15.58 -5.01
N LYS A 372 5.03 16.28 -5.28
CA LYS A 372 5.00 17.71 -5.61
C LYS A 372 4.19 17.99 -6.88
N ILE A 373 4.50 17.29 -7.97
CA ILE A 373 3.92 17.55 -9.30
C ILE A 373 2.43 17.19 -9.32
N VAL A 374 2.06 16.01 -8.80
CA VAL A 374 0.66 15.58 -8.78
C VAL A 374 -0.18 16.48 -7.86
N GLU A 375 0.31 16.83 -6.68
CA GLU A 375 -0.45 17.72 -5.78
C GLU A 375 -0.53 19.15 -6.32
N LYS A 376 0.46 19.60 -7.11
CA LYS A 376 0.39 20.88 -7.82
C LYS A 376 -0.65 20.85 -8.95
N LEU A 377 -0.62 19.82 -9.79
CA LEU A 377 -1.62 19.59 -10.85
C LEU A 377 -3.03 19.58 -10.27
N VAL A 378 -3.22 18.82 -9.19
CA VAL A 378 -4.48 18.67 -8.46
C VAL A 378 -4.78 19.93 -7.61
N GLY A 379 -3.82 20.79 -7.32
CA GLY A 379 -4.06 22.03 -6.59
C GLY A 379 -4.50 23.19 -7.49
N GLU A 380 -3.90 23.29 -8.68
CA GLU A 380 -4.09 24.40 -9.63
C GLU A 380 -5.34 24.23 -10.50
N ASN A 381 -5.76 22.99 -10.75
CA ASN A 381 -6.87 22.67 -11.64
C ASN A 381 -8.17 22.26 -10.91
N ASP A 382 -8.28 22.59 -9.61
CA ASP A 382 -9.37 22.18 -8.70
C ASP A 382 -10.77 22.31 -9.30
N ARG A 383 -11.05 23.42 -9.98
CA ARG A 383 -12.36 23.68 -10.62
C ARG A 383 -12.55 22.98 -11.96
N ALA A 384 -11.47 22.62 -12.65
CA ALA A 384 -11.52 22.00 -13.97
C ALA A 384 -11.65 20.48 -13.84
N LEU A 385 -10.93 19.83 -12.92
CA LEU A 385 -11.04 18.38 -12.72
C LEU A 385 -12.14 17.98 -11.72
N SER A 386 -12.88 18.94 -11.14
CA SER A 386 -14.06 18.66 -10.30
C SER A 386 -15.24 18.06 -11.08
N HIS A 387 -15.25 18.22 -12.41
CA HIS A 387 -16.32 17.76 -13.29
C HIS A 387 -15.91 16.59 -14.19
N ILE A 388 -14.64 16.17 -14.10
CA ILE A 388 -14.09 15.09 -14.92
C ILE A 388 -14.08 13.83 -14.05
N SER A 389 -14.84 12.81 -14.45
CA SER A 389 -14.78 11.51 -13.79
C SER A 389 -13.39 10.91 -14.00
N PHE A 390 -12.96 10.01 -13.11
CA PHE A 390 -11.66 9.38 -13.32
C PHE A 390 -11.64 8.51 -14.58
N SER A 391 -12.77 7.92 -14.97
CA SER A 391 -12.90 7.19 -16.24
C SER A 391 -12.64 8.11 -17.43
N ASP A 392 -13.22 9.31 -17.43
CA ASP A 392 -12.95 10.32 -18.46
C ASP A 392 -11.48 10.78 -18.44
N PHE A 393 -10.90 10.96 -17.25
CA PHE A 393 -9.48 11.30 -17.11
C PHE A 393 -8.57 10.22 -17.67
N ILE A 394 -8.85 8.94 -17.41
CA ILE A 394 -8.05 7.83 -17.94
C ILE A 394 -8.25 7.65 -19.43
N ALA A 395 -9.49 7.76 -19.92
CA ALA A 395 -9.77 7.74 -21.34
C ALA A 395 -9.07 8.91 -22.07
N PHE A 396 -9.07 10.10 -21.46
CA PHE A 396 -8.32 11.26 -21.93
C PHE A 396 -6.81 10.98 -21.94
N TYR A 397 -6.27 10.51 -20.83
CA TYR A 397 -4.86 10.15 -20.66
C TYR A 397 -4.38 9.10 -21.67
N ARG A 398 -5.19 8.07 -21.97
CA ARG A 398 -4.85 7.06 -22.97
C ARG A 398 -4.91 7.59 -24.41
N LYS A 399 -5.88 8.46 -24.70
CA LYS A 399 -6.00 9.10 -26.03
C LYS A 399 -4.91 10.15 -26.29
N HIS A 400 -4.32 10.69 -25.22
CA HIS A 400 -3.30 11.72 -25.28
C HIS A 400 -2.04 11.24 -24.56
N SER A 401 -1.31 10.29 -25.16
CA SER A 401 -0.02 9.82 -24.62
C SER A 401 0.92 10.98 -24.26
N ALA A 402 0.85 12.06 -25.04
CA ALA A 402 1.58 13.31 -24.82
C ALA A 402 1.38 13.92 -23.42
N PHE A 403 0.19 13.83 -22.82
CA PHE A 403 -0.06 14.38 -21.48
C PHE A 403 0.66 13.58 -20.39
N TYR A 404 0.66 12.24 -20.51
CA TYR A 404 1.45 11.42 -19.60
C TYR A 404 2.94 11.69 -19.76
N ASP A 405 3.40 11.74 -21.01
CA ASP A 405 4.81 11.97 -21.32
C ASP A 405 5.25 13.34 -20.77
N GLU A 406 4.42 14.38 -20.89
CA GLU A 406 4.66 15.71 -20.28
C GLU A 406 4.73 15.63 -18.75
N LEU A 407 3.83 14.88 -18.09
CA LEU A 407 3.91 14.69 -16.64
C LEU A 407 5.18 13.93 -16.22
N VAL A 408 5.60 12.93 -17.00
CA VAL A 408 6.85 12.21 -16.76
C VAL A 408 8.03 13.17 -16.90
N GLU A 409 8.07 13.99 -17.95
CA GLU A 409 9.12 14.99 -18.16
C GLU A 409 9.20 16.00 -17.01
N GLU A 410 8.06 16.50 -16.52
CA GLU A 410 8.00 17.40 -15.37
C GLU A 410 8.51 16.72 -14.09
N VAL A 411 8.20 15.44 -13.89
CA VAL A 411 8.75 14.64 -12.79
C VAL A 411 10.27 14.47 -12.93
N GLU A 412 10.79 14.17 -14.12
CA GLU A 412 12.24 14.04 -14.34
C GLU A 412 12.98 15.36 -14.08
N HIS A 413 12.39 16.49 -14.49
CA HIS A 413 12.93 17.81 -14.22
C HIS A 413 12.98 18.09 -12.72
N GLU A 414 11.92 17.77 -11.97
CA GLU A 414 11.91 17.92 -10.52
C GLU A 414 12.88 16.96 -9.83
N VAL A 415 13.03 15.71 -10.29
CA VAL A 415 14.05 14.78 -9.79
C VAL A 415 15.45 15.36 -9.97
N SER A 416 15.74 15.92 -11.15
CA SER A 416 17.02 16.57 -11.45
C SER A 416 17.28 17.79 -10.58
N SER A 417 16.23 18.50 -10.16
CA SER A 417 16.32 19.58 -9.18
C SER A 417 16.62 19.04 -7.78
N LEU A 418 15.88 18.01 -7.35
CA LEU A 418 16.08 17.36 -6.06
C LEU A 418 17.49 16.78 -5.94
N ASP A 419 18.05 16.17 -6.99
CA ASP A 419 19.41 15.58 -7.00
C ASP A 419 20.53 16.55 -6.58
N LYS A 420 20.29 17.86 -6.69
CA LYS A 420 21.22 18.90 -6.22
C LYS A 420 21.22 19.06 -4.69
N ILE A 421 20.18 18.57 -4.01
CA ILE A 421 20.03 18.60 -2.56
C ILE A 421 20.84 17.43 -1.94
N PRO A 422 21.63 17.65 -0.88
CA PRO A 422 22.40 16.60 -0.20
C PRO A 422 21.55 15.40 0.24
N ASN A 423 22.11 14.19 0.15
CA ASN A 423 21.42 12.95 0.51
C ASN A 423 20.95 12.92 1.98
N GLU A 424 21.68 13.58 2.86
CA GLU A 424 21.35 13.74 4.29
C GLU A 424 19.97 14.38 4.50
N GLU A 425 19.54 15.26 3.60
CA GLU A 425 18.25 15.93 3.69
C GLU A 425 17.07 14.97 3.43
N PHE A 426 17.30 13.80 2.85
CA PHE A 426 16.27 12.79 2.63
C PHE A 426 16.22 11.75 3.74
N VAL A 427 17.14 11.80 4.72
CA VAL A 427 17.15 10.85 5.84
C VAL A 427 15.99 11.13 6.78
N LEU A 428 15.24 10.06 7.09
CA LEU A 428 14.13 10.07 8.02
C LEU A 428 14.64 9.67 9.41
N ASP A 429 14.71 10.64 10.33
CA ASP A 429 15.10 10.38 11.72
C ASP A 429 13.87 10.10 12.58
N SER A 430 13.78 8.89 13.12
CA SER A 430 12.72 8.47 14.04
C SER A 430 12.64 9.30 15.33
N LYS A 431 13.74 9.97 15.72
CA LYS A 431 13.76 10.87 16.89
C LYS A 431 12.93 12.14 16.69
N LEU A 432 12.52 12.42 15.45
CA LEU A 432 11.62 13.52 15.14
C LEU A 432 10.16 13.19 15.46
N PHE A 433 9.85 11.96 15.86
CA PHE A 433 8.52 11.63 16.35
C PHE A 433 8.21 12.43 17.62
N ASN A 434 7.15 13.23 17.55
CA ASN A 434 6.59 13.96 18.66
C ASN A 434 5.08 13.64 18.75
N PRO A 435 4.57 13.13 19.88
CA PRO A 435 3.14 12.88 20.04
C PRO A 435 2.39 14.22 20.14
N ILE A 436 1.67 14.57 19.07
CA ILE A 436 0.89 15.83 18.98
C ILE A 436 -0.53 15.64 19.52
N ALA A 437 -1.12 14.47 19.28
CA ALA A 437 -2.45 14.14 19.78
C ALA A 437 -2.36 13.59 21.21
N PRO A 438 -3.40 13.79 22.03
CA PRO A 438 -3.56 13.15 23.31
C PRO A 438 -3.35 11.64 23.24
N ASP A 439 -2.67 11.08 24.24
CA ASP A 439 -2.52 9.64 24.35
C ASP A 439 -3.71 9.00 25.10
N SER A 440 -3.66 7.68 25.23
CA SER A 440 -4.70 6.91 25.92
C SER A 440 -4.91 7.23 27.41
N SER A 441 -4.00 7.97 28.06
CA SER A 441 -4.13 8.35 29.48
C SER A 441 -5.11 9.49 29.71
N GLN A 442 -5.32 10.33 28.69
CA GLN A 442 -6.18 11.50 28.77
C GLN A 442 -7.66 11.14 28.57
N LYS A 443 -8.53 11.73 29.40
CA LYS A 443 -9.98 11.56 29.33
C LYS A 443 -10.61 12.68 28.50
N ASN A 444 -11.76 12.41 27.88
CA ASN A 444 -12.57 13.38 27.14
C ASN A 444 -11.82 14.07 25.97
N VAL A 445 -11.02 13.30 25.24
CA VAL A 445 -10.34 13.78 24.03
C VAL A 445 -11.37 14.01 22.92
N ALA A 446 -11.30 15.17 22.27
CA ALA A 446 -12.17 15.49 21.14
C ALA A 446 -11.70 14.79 19.86
N THR A 447 -12.64 14.28 19.07
CA THR A 447 -12.37 13.73 17.74
C THR A 447 -12.13 14.87 16.75
N LYS A 448 -10.85 15.15 16.48
CA LYS A 448 -10.42 16.15 15.50
C LYS A 448 -9.11 15.72 14.87
N TYR A 449 -8.76 16.36 13.77
CA TYR A 449 -7.41 16.24 13.22
C TYR A 449 -6.42 17.02 14.05
N TRP A 450 -5.24 16.43 14.20
CA TRP A 450 -4.07 17.05 14.79
C TRP A 450 -3.09 17.40 13.68
N ASP A 451 -2.64 18.64 13.69
CA ASP A 451 -1.75 19.13 12.66
C ASP A 451 -0.35 18.53 12.83
N ASN A 452 -0.03 17.55 11.99
CA ASN A 452 1.23 16.83 12.11
C ASN A 452 2.42 17.63 11.56
N ASP A 453 3.42 17.86 12.43
CA ASP A 453 4.63 18.60 12.09
C ASP A 453 5.46 17.91 11.00
N GLN A 454 5.40 16.59 10.89
CA GLN A 454 6.14 15.84 9.86
C GLN A 454 5.62 16.14 8.46
N THR A 455 4.31 16.11 8.27
CA THR A 455 3.66 16.47 7.00
C THR A 455 3.92 17.92 6.63
N LYS A 456 3.78 18.85 7.61
CA LYS A 456 4.10 20.28 7.41
C LYS A 456 5.54 20.48 6.97
N ARG A 457 6.50 19.82 7.65
CA ARG A 457 7.93 19.89 7.34
C ARG A 457 8.23 19.32 5.97
N TYR A 458 7.66 18.17 5.62
CA TYR A 458 7.81 17.55 4.30
C TYR A 458 7.33 18.50 3.19
N CYS A 459 6.11 19.04 3.33
CA CYS A 459 5.53 19.98 2.37
C CYS A 459 6.37 21.25 2.24
N SER A 460 6.74 21.88 3.36
CA SER A 460 7.55 23.10 3.34
C SER A 460 8.94 22.86 2.75
N LYS A 461 9.56 21.72 3.03
CA LYS A 461 10.92 21.40 2.59
C LYS A 461 11.01 21.13 1.10
N PHE A 462 10.04 20.41 0.55
CA PHE A 462 10.08 19.96 -0.85
C PHE A 462 9.09 20.73 -1.75
N GLY A 463 8.41 21.74 -1.21
CA GLY A 463 7.46 22.55 -1.96
C GLY A 463 6.21 21.77 -2.39
N VAL A 464 5.86 20.70 -1.68
CA VAL A 464 4.60 19.96 -1.95
C VAL A 464 3.45 20.79 -1.39
N PRO A 465 2.40 21.08 -2.18
CA PRO A 465 1.23 21.83 -1.70
C PRO A 465 0.64 21.26 -0.41
N PHE A 466 0.51 22.11 0.61
CA PHE A 466 -0.13 21.79 1.88
C PHE A 466 -1.58 22.29 1.85
N LYS A 467 -2.51 21.45 1.40
CA LYS A 467 -3.96 21.74 1.46
C LYS A 467 -4.72 20.53 1.99
#